data_AF-A0A7Z9MQF7-F1
#
_entry.id   AF-A0A7Z9MQF7-F1
#
_cell.length_a   1.000
_cell.length_b   1.000
_cell.length_c   1.000
_cell.angle_alpha   90.00
_cell.angle_beta   90.00
_cell.angle_gamma   90.00
#
_symmetry.space_group_name_H-M   'P 1'
#
loop_
_entity.id
_entity.type
_entity.pdbx_description
1 polymer ?
#
loop_
_entity_poly.entity_id
_entity_poly.type
_entity_poly.pdbx_seq_one_letter_code
_entity_poly.pdbx_strand_id
1 'polypeptide(L)'
;MQGIFVTIPIFLIGLVLILYFVPLGLWIQSGVSIGWGKIGMIKLVIMRIRKIPPRLITDGIINLHRAGLDFVTSEELETHFLAGGNVANVVDALIAADKANIELNYKTATAIDLAGRDVKEAVQTSVYPKVIDCPADGKVSAVAKDGIELKAKARVTVRTNIDQLVGGATDETIIARVGQGIVSAIGSSETYKTVLENPDDISRAVLSKGLDSGTAYAILSIDIADVDVGKNVGADLETDQAEADKKVAQAKAEGRRAMAVAAEQEMKARVQEMRAKVIEAEAEVPKAMAHAFREGNLGIMDYYRMQNIQSDTGMRQSISDMDEKENKGDSPEES
;
A
#
# COMPACT_ATOMS: atom_id res chain seq x y z
N MET A 1 12.64 -28.15 87.00
CA MET A 1 12.10 -26.88 86.47
C MET A 1 12.91 -26.27 85.32
N GLN A 2 14.23 -26.47 85.21
CA GLN A 2 15.05 -25.83 84.14
C GLN A 2 14.80 -26.39 82.72
N GLY A 3 14.49 -27.68 82.57
CA GLY A 3 14.19 -28.27 81.26
C GLY A 3 12.88 -27.78 80.62
N ILE A 4 11.91 -27.34 81.44
CA ILE A 4 10.61 -26.83 80.96
C ILE A 4 10.77 -25.44 80.32
N PHE A 5 11.65 -24.60 80.88
CA PHE A 5 11.95 -23.26 80.33
C PHE A 5 12.67 -23.29 78.98
N VAL A 6 13.35 -24.39 78.64
CA VAL A 6 14.05 -24.54 77.34
C VAL A 6 13.19 -25.29 76.32
N THR A 7 12.42 -26.29 76.75
CA THR A 7 11.56 -27.10 75.85
C THR A 7 10.33 -26.35 75.34
N ILE A 8 9.69 -25.53 76.18
CA ILE A 8 8.51 -24.73 75.77
C ILE A 8 8.85 -23.76 74.63
N PRO A 9 9.90 -22.92 74.68
CA PRO A 9 10.20 -22.01 73.58
C PRO A 9 10.64 -22.75 72.31
N ILE A 10 11.36 -23.86 72.41
CA ILE A 10 11.71 -24.70 71.25
C ILE A 10 10.45 -25.28 70.60
N PHE A 11 9.52 -25.80 71.42
CA PHE A 11 8.24 -26.29 70.94
C PHE A 11 7.40 -25.18 70.30
N LEU A 12 7.38 -23.99 70.90
CA LEU A 12 6.61 -22.84 70.43
C LEU A 12 7.21 -22.29 69.12
N ILE A 13 8.53 -22.26 68.98
CA ILE A 13 9.23 -21.93 67.72
C ILE A 13 8.93 -22.99 66.65
N GLY A 14 8.98 -24.28 66.99
CA GLY A 14 8.61 -25.36 66.09
C GLY A 14 7.16 -25.28 65.63
N LEU A 15 6.24 -24.96 66.54
CA LEU A 15 4.82 -24.77 66.26
C LEU A 15 4.59 -23.55 65.35
N VAL A 16 5.25 -22.41 65.61
CA VAL A 16 5.16 -21.21 64.77
C VAL A 16 5.74 -21.48 63.37
N LEU A 17 6.84 -22.22 63.26
CA LEU A 17 7.40 -22.63 61.97
C LEU A 17 6.45 -23.54 61.19
N ILE A 18 5.82 -24.51 61.85
CA ILE A 18 4.82 -25.39 61.25
C ILE A 18 3.59 -24.59 60.80
N LEU A 19 3.04 -23.72 61.65
CA LEU A 19 1.88 -22.87 61.33
C LEU A 19 2.18 -21.83 60.24
N TYR A 20 3.42 -21.35 60.15
CA TYR A 20 3.86 -20.47 59.07
C TYR A 20 3.93 -21.20 57.73
N PHE A 21 4.37 -22.47 57.75
CA PHE A 21 4.57 -23.26 56.54
C PHE A 21 3.28 -23.92 56.04
N VAL A 22 2.41 -24.38 56.95
CA VAL A 22 1.13 -25.02 56.64
C VAL A 22 0.03 -23.96 56.60
N PRO A 23 -0.55 -23.64 55.43
CA PRO A 23 -1.60 -22.64 55.33
C PRO A 23 -2.95 -23.22 55.80
N LEU A 24 -3.12 -23.40 57.11
CA LEU A 24 -4.34 -23.98 57.71
C LEU A 24 -5.61 -23.20 57.34
N GLY A 25 -5.53 -21.88 57.22
CA GLY A 25 -6.66 -21.04 56.82
C GLY A 25 -7.16 -21.36 55.40
N LEU A 26 -6.25 -21.55 54.44
CA LEU A 26 -6.60 -21.93 53.06
C LEU A 26 -7.16 -23.35 52.98
N TRP A 27 -6.63 -24.26 53.80
CA TRP A 27 -7.14 -25.63 53.89
C TRP A 27 -8.58 -25.66 54.41
N ILE A 28 -8.88 -24.90 55.47
CA ILE A 28 -10.25 -24.79 55.98
C ILE A 28 -11.17 -24.13 54.94
N GLN A 29 -10.75 -23.02 54.33
CA GLN A 29 -11.52 -22.31 53.31
C GLN A 29 -11.88 -23.21 52.12
N SER A 30 -10.92 -24.00 51.63
CA SER A 30 -11.14 -24.95 50.52
C SER A 30 -12.03 -26.12 50.93
N GLY A 31 -11.83 -26.70 52.11
CA GLY A 31 -12.68 -27.79 52.64
C GLY A 31 -14.13 -27.37 52.84
N VAL A 32 -14.38 -26.14 53.29
CA VAL A 32 -15.74 -25.59 53.45
C VAL A 32 -16.37 -25.24 52.10
N SER A 33 -15.59 -24.75 51.14
CA SER A 33 -16.14 -24.26 49.86
C SER A 33 -16.37 -25.34 48.82
N ILE A 34 -15.52 -26.38 48.76
CA ILE A 34 -15.52 -27.41 47.71
C ILE A 34 -15.74 -28.83 48.28
N GLY A 35 -15.72 -28.97 49.60
CA GLY A 35 -15.77 -30.26 50.29
C GLY A 35 -14.38 -30.77 50.68
N TRP A 36 -14.34 -31.53 51.77
CA TRP A 36 -13.13 -32.13 52.31
C TRP A 36 -12.56 -33.17 51.33
N GLY A 37 -11.42 -32.89 50.70
CA GLY A 37 -10.68 -33.89 49.91
C GLY A 37 -10.12 -33.39 48.57
N LYS A 38 -10.70 -32.37 47.93
CA LYS A 38 -10.19 -31.89 46.62
C LYS A 38 -8.81 -31.21 46.70
N ILE A 39 -8.48 -30.60 47.85
CA ILE A 39 -7.17 -30.00 48.12
C ILE A 39 -6.68 -30.49 49.49
N GLY A 40 -5.74 -31.43 49.51
CA GLY A 40 -5.15 -31.95 50.74
C GLY A 40 -4.17 -30.97 51.39
N MET A 41 -4.02 -31.03 52.72
CA MET A 41 -3.01 -30.23 53.45
C MET A 41 -1.59 -30.42 52.90
N ILE A 42 -1.22 -31.68 52.62
CA ILE A 42 0.09 -32.01 52.06
C ILE A 42 0.30 -31.33 50.71
N LYS A 43 -0.75 -31.23 49.88
CA LYS A 43 -0.67 -30.57 48.57
C LYS A 43 -0.38 -29.07 48.69
N LEU A 44 -1.03 -28.38 49.62
CA LEU A 44 -0.77 -26.96 49.89
C LEU A 44 0.68 -26.71 50.36
N VAL A 45 1.23 -27.65 51.14
CA VAL A 45 2.63 -27.61 51.57
C VAL A 45 3.58 -27.84 50.38
N ILE A 46 3.28 -28.83 49.52
CA ILE A 46 4.05 -29.12 48.31
C ILE A 46 4.05 -27.91 47.35
N MET A 47 2.90 -27.25 47.15
CA MET A 47 2.82 -26.02 46.33
C MET A 47 3.81 -24.95 46.80
N ARG A 48 3.89 -24.73 48.12
CA ARG A 48 4.83 -23.75 48.70
C ARG A 48 6.29 -24.15 48.48
N ILE A 49 6.62 -25.44 48.59
CA ILE A 49 7.97 -25.97 48.27
C ILE A 49 8.30 -25.73 46.79
N ARG A 50 7.33 -25.92 45.89
CA ARG A 50 7.45 -25.65 44.44
C ARG A 50 7.41 -24.15 44.08
N LYS A 51 7.35 -23.25 45.07
CA LYS A 51 7.20 -21.79 44.91
C LYS A 51 5.93 -21.36 44.15
N ILE A 52 4.88 -22.18 44.18
CA ILE A 52 3.56 -21.84 43.63
C ILE A 52 2.74 -21.18 44.74
N PRO A 53 2.12 -20.01 44.51
CA PRO A 53 1.27 -19.35 45.50
C PRO A 53 -0.01 -20.18 45.75
N PRO A 54 -0.16 -20.84 46.93
CA PRO A 54 -1.26 -21.79 47.13
C PRO A 54 -2.64 -21.11 47.10
N ARG A 55 -2.69 -19.82 47.49
CA ARG A 55 -3.92 -19.02 47.48
C ARG A 55 -4.49 -18.85 46.08
N LEU A 56 -3.65 -18.52 45.09
CA LEU A 56 -4.06 -18.31 43.71
C LEU A 56 -4.73 -19.57 43.12
N ILE A 57 -4.10 -20.73 43.32
CA ILE A 57 -4.61 -22.01 42.82
C ILE A 57 -5.89 -22.40 43.57
N THR A 58 -5.90 -22.24 44.89
CA THR A 58 -7.05 -22.61 45.73
C THR A 58 -8.27 -21.75 45.38
N ASP A 59 -8.11 -20.43 45.28
CA ASP A 59 -9.19 -19.51 44.91
C ASP A 59 -9.68 -19.81 43.48
N GLY A 60 -8.78 -20.12 42.55
CA GLY A 60 -9.13 -20.54 41.18
C GLY A 60 -10.01 -21.80 41.15
N ILE A 61 -9.62 -22.86 41.87
CA ILE A 61 -10.42 -24.09 41.96
C ILE A 61 -11.75 -23.86 42.66
N ILE A 62 -11.79 -23.03 43.72
CA ILE A 62 -13.04 -22.66 44.40
C ILE A 62 -13.99 -21.98 43.40
N ASN A 63 -13.48 -21.05 42.60
CA ASN A 63 -14.30 -20.32 41.63
C ASN A 63 -14.80 -21.23 40.50
N LEU A 64 -13.95 -22.11 39.97
CA LEU A 64 -14.35 -23.10 38.95
C LEU A 64 -15.40 -24.06 39.49
N HIS A 65 -15.20 -24.61 40.69
CA HIS A 65 -16.18 -25.51 41.33
C HIS A 65 -17.53 -24.83 41.56
N ARG A 66 -17.52 -23.58 42.07
CA ARG A 66 -18.74 -22.78 42.27
C ARG A 66 -19.45 -22.43 40.97
N ALA A 67 -18.73 -22.40 39.86
CA ALA A 67 -19.29 -22.22 38.52
C ALA A 67 -19.78 -23.54 37.89
N GLY A 68 -19.59 -24.69 38.55
CA GLY A 68 -19.95 -26.01 38.00
C GLY A 68 -18.89 -26.62 37.07
N LEU A 69 -17.72 -25.98 36.93
CA LEU A 69 -16.63 -26.39 36.05
C LEU A 69 -15.66 -27.34 36.77
N ASP A 70 -16.16 -28.54 37.10
CA ASP A 70 -15.44 -29.52 37.91
C ASP A 70 -14.41 -30.38 37.15
N PHE A 71 -14.22 -30.13 35.85
CA PHE A 71 -13.31 -30.88 35.00
C PHE A 71 -11.84 -30.44 35.13
N VAL A 72 -11.57 -29.25 35.69
CA VAL A 72 -10.20 -28.72 35.84
C VAL A 72 -9.61 -29.15 37.18
N THR A 73 -8.44 -29.77 37.12
CA THR A 73 -7.72 -30.23 38.32
C THR A 73 -6.79 -29.15 38.88
N SER A 74 -6.46 -29.25 40.18
CA SER A 74 -5.46 -28.36 40.79
C SER A 74 -4.05 -28.57 40.22
N GLU A 75 -3.70 -29.78 39.77
CA GLU A 75 -2.41 -30.04 39.10
C GLU A 75 -2.28 -29.31 37.77
N GLU A 76 -3.37 -29.21 36.99
CA GLU A 76 -3.37 -28.49 35.72
C GLU A 76 -3.13 -26.99 35.91
N LEU A 77 -3.78 -26.37 36.91
CA LEU A 77 -3.55 -24.95 37.24
C LEU A 77 -2.13 -24.70 37.76
N GLU A 78 -1.60 -25.61 38.59
CA GLU A 78 -0.20 -25.56 39.03
C GLU A 78 0.76 -25.63 37.85
N THR A 79 0.49 -26.52 36.89
CA THR A 79 1.32 -26.70 35.70
C THR A 79 1.30 -25.46 34.81
N HIS A 80 0.14 -24.85 34.62
CA HIS A 80 -0.01 -23.59 33.88
C HIS A 80 0.75 -22.43 34.54
N PHE A 81 0.65 -22.30 35.87
CA PHE A 81 1.41 -21.31 36.62
C PHE A 81 2.93 -21.51 36.48
N LEU A 82 3.41 -22.76 36.57
CA LEU A 82 4.82 -23.07 36.38
C LEU A 82 5.32 -22.84 34.95
N ALA A 83 4.44 -22.95 33.96
CA ALA A 83 4.72 -22.58 32.58
C ALA A 83 4.78 -21.05 32.36
N GLY A 84 4.51 -20.25 33.40
CA GLY A 84 4.52 -18.78 33.36
C GLY A 84 3.20 -18.14 32.96
N GLY A 85 2.11 -18.92 32.90
CA GLY A 85 0.79 -18.44 32.54
C GLY A 85 0.02 -17.74 33.67
N ASN A 86 -1.00 -16.97 33.31
CA ASN A 86 -1.90 -16.27 34.21
C ASN A 86 -3.13 -17.13 34.57
N VAL A 87 -3.04 -17.83 35.70
CA VAL A 87 -4.13 -18.67 36.24
C VAL A 87 -5.42 -17.90 36.45
N ALA A 88 -5.36 -16.68 37.00
CA ALA A 88 -6.57 -15.90 37.29
C ALA A 88 -7.33 -15.55 36.01
N ASN A 89 -6.60 -15.16 34.96
CA ASN A 89 -7.21 -14.80 33.68
C ASN A 89 -7.89 -15.98 33.00
N VAL A 90 -7.25 -17.15 33.01
CA VAL A 90 -7.81 -18.40 32.44
C VAL A 90 -9.06 -18.85 33.21
N VAL A 91 -9.04 -18.80 34.54
CA VAL A 91 -10.20 -19.16 35.38
C VAL A 91 -11.38 -18.23 35.09
N ASP A 92 -11.15 -16.92 35.07
CA ASP A 92 -12.19 -15.94 34.75
C ASP A 92 -12.77 -16.16 33.34
N ALA A 93 -11.90 -16.44 32.36
CA ALA A 93 -12.30 -16.68 30.97
C ALA A 93 -13.14 -17.95 30.83
N LEU A 94 -12.78 -19.05 31.50
CA LEU A 94 -13.55 -20.29 31.48
C LEU A 94 -14.94 -20.12 32.09
N ILE A 95 -15.03 -19.42 33.22
CA ILE A 95 -16.32 -19.12 33.87
C ILE A 95 -17.17 -18.22 32.98
N ALA A 96 -16.56 -17.22 32.33
CA ALA A 96 -17.27 -16.33 31.41
C ALA A 96 -17.76 -17.09 30.17
N ALA A 97 -16.95 -17.99 29.62
CA ALA A 97 -17.29 -18.79 28.45
C ALA A 97 -18.47 -19.73 28.74
N ASP A 98 -18.43 -20.45 29.87
CA ASP A 98 -19.51 -21.35 30.29
C ASP A 98 -20.84 -20.61 30.49
N LYS A 99 -20.82 -19.47 31.20
CA LYS A 99 -22.01 -18.63 31.39
C LYS A 99 -22.56 -18.03 30.09
N ALA A 100 -21.70 -17.84 29.10
CA ALA A 100 -22.07 -17.38 27.78
C ALA A 100 -22.42 -18.52 26.80
N ASN A 101 -22.41 -19.78 27.27
CA ASN A 101 -22.62 -20.99 26.47
C ASN A 101 -21.66 -21.10 25.28
N ILE A 102 -20.39 -20.76 25.50
CA ILE A 102 -19.29 -20.85 24.53
C ILE A 102 -18.41 -22.05 24.90
N GLU A 103 -18.18 -22.94 23.93
CA GLU A 103 -17.31 -24.09 24.11
C GLU A 103 -15.84 -23.65 24.21
N LEU A 104 -15.31 -23.58 25.44
CA LEU A 104 -13.89 -23.27 25.70
C LEU A 104 -13.27 -24.37 26.56
N ASN A 105 -12.38 -25.14 25.95
CA ASN A 105 -11.62 -26.16 26.66
C ASN A 105 -10.46 -25.55 27.47
N TYR A 106 -10.15 -26.14 28.62
CA TYR A 106 -9.02 -25.72 29.47
C TYR A 106 -7.71 -25.63 28.69
N LYS A 107 -7.40 -26.66 27.88
CA LYS A 107 -6.17 -26.70 27.07
C LYS A 107 -6.09 -25.54 26.07
N THR A 108 -7.20 -25.21 25.42
CA THR A 108 -7.28 -24.09 24.48
C THR A 108 -7.09 -22.77 25.21
N ALA A 109 -7.76 -22.57 26.35
CA ALA A 109 -7.62 -21.37 27.18
C ALA A 109 -6.16 -21.17 27.63
N THR A 110 -5.49 -22.22 28.12
CA THR A 110 -4.08 -22.15 28.52
C THR A 110 -3.16 -21.89 27.33
N ALA A 111 -3.46 -22.44 26.15
CA ALA A 111 -2.65 -22.22 24.96
C ALA A 111 -2.74 -20.76 24.48
N ILE A 112 -3.92 -20.14 24.55
CA ILE A 112 -4.12 -18.73 24.22
C ILE A 112 -3.33 -17.84 25.18
N ASP A 113 -3.40 -18.12 26.48
CA ASP A 113 -2.68 -17.36 27.50
C ASP A 113 -1.15 -17.48 27.35
N LEU A 114 -0.63 -18.69 27.12
CA LEU A 114 0.80 -18.92 26.87
C LEU A 114 1.29 -18.33 25.54
N ALA A 115 0.40 -18.16 24.56
CA ALA A 115 0.69 -17.43 23.34
C ALA A 115 0.77 -15.90 23.56
N GLY A 116 0.57 -15.42 24.78
CA GLY A 116 0.62 -14.02 25.15
C GLY A 116 -0.64 -13.24 24.77
N ARG A 117 -1.76 -13.92 24.50
CA ARG A 117 -3.05 -13.30 24.19
C ARG A 117 -3.95 -13.30 25.43
N ASP A 118 -4.80 -12.28 25.55
CA ASP A 118 -5.79 -12.22 26.62
C ASP A 118 -7.01 -13.10 26.30
N VAL A 119 -7.11 -14.24 27.01
CA VAL A 119 -8.22 -15.19 26.88
C VAL A 119 -9.55 -14.57 27.31
N LYS A 120 -9.54 -13.71 28.34
CA LYS A 120 -10.75 -13.11 28.89
C LYS A 120 -11.31 -12.09 27.92
N GLU A 121 -10.46 -11.23 27.35
CA GLU A 121 -10.86 -10.30 26.29
C GLU A 121 -11.41 -11.05 25.07
N ALA A 122 -10.79 -12.17 24.70
CA ALA A 122 -11.24 -13.01 23.59
C ALA A 122 -12.66 -13.56 23.82
N VAL A 123 -12.95 -14.08 25.01
CA VAL A 123 -14.30 -14.56 25.37
C VAL A 123 -15.28 -13.40 25.43
N GLN A 124 -14.90 -12.26 26.02
CA GLN A 124 -15.76 -11.07 26.08
C GLN A 124 -16.13 -10.57 24.68
N THR A 125 -15.17 -10.50 23.76
CA THR A 125 -15.38 -10.10 22.37
C THR A 125 -16.21 -11.15 21.60
N SER A 126 -16.18 -12.40 22.05
CA SER A 126 -17.07 -13.44 21.52
C SER A 126 -18.55 -13.16 21.85
N VAL A 127 -18.82 -12.69 23.07
CA VAL A 127 -20.17 -12.34 23.54
C VAL A 127 -20.62 -10.99 23.02
N TYR A 128 -19.76 -9.98 23.15
CA TYR A 128 -19.98 -8.60 22.76
C TYR A 128 -19.07 -8.25 21.58
N PRO A 129 -19.58 -8.25 20.34
CA PRO A 129 -18.77 -7.94 19.17
C PRO A 129 -18.06 -6.59 19.30
N LYS A 130 -16.81 -6.55 18.83
CA LYS A 130 -15.98 -5.35 18.78
C LYS A 130 -16.14 -4.69 17.42
N VAL A 131 -16.15 -3.36 17.39
CA VAL A 131 -16.16 -2.58 16.14
C VAL A 131 -14.75 -2.10 15.84
N ILE A 132 -14.28 -2.35 14.62
CA ILE A 132 -12.98 -1.93 14.10
C ILE A 132 -13.21 -1.00 12.90
N ASP A 133 -12.60 0.18 12.93
CA ASP A 133 -12.62 1.09 11.79
C ASP A 133 -11.61 0.64 10.71
N CYS A 134 -12.05 0.64 9.45
CA CYS A 134 -11.25 0.33 8.26
C CYS A 134 -11.27 1.53 7.29
N PRO A 135 -10.15 2.24 7.08
CA PRO A 135 -8.85 2.08 7.75
C PRO A 135 -8.86 2.64 9.18
N ALA A 136 -7.85 2.28 9.98
CA ALA A 136 -7.73 2.74 11.37
C ALA A 136 -7.65 4.27 11.48
N ASP A 137 -7.03 4.93 10.50
CA ASP A 137 -7.01 6.37 10.35
C ASP A 137 -7.33 6.78 8.90
N GLY A 138 -8.10 7.85 8.74
CA GLY A 138 -8.52 8.38 7.44
C GLY A 138 -9.60 7.56 6.71
N LYS A 139 -9.46 7.47 5.39
CA LYS A 139 -10.39 6.82 4.45
C LYS A 139 -9.60 6.04 3.39
N VAL A 140 -10.14 4.91 2.94
CA VAL A 140 -9.58 4.16 1.81
C VAL A 140 -9.93 4.91 0.52
N SER A 141 -8.93 5.25 -0.29
CA SER A 141 -9.14 5.84 -1.62
C SER A 141 -9.12 4.77 -2.71
N ALA A 142 -10.05 4.87 -3.65
CA ALA A 142 -10.12 4.03 -4.85
C ALA A 142 -10.76 4.81 -6.00
N VAL A 143 -10.43 4.45 -7.24
CA VAL A 143 -10.93 5.11 -8.45
C VAL A 143 -11.90 4.17 -9.16
N ALA A 144 -13.10 4.65 -9.48
CA ALA A 144 -14.09 3.91 -10.27
C ALA A 144 -13.72 3.89 -11.76
N LYS A 145 -14.40 3.06 -12.57
CA LYS A 145 -14.06 2.92 -14.01
C LYS A 145 -14.25 4.21 -14.83
N ASP A 146 -15.06 5.13 -14.34
CA ASP A 146 -15.27 6.46 -14.92
C ASP A 146 -14.17 7.48 -14.56
N GLY A 147 -13.13 7.06 -13.82
CA GLY A 147 -11.98 7.89 -13.50
C GLY A 147 -12.18 8.80 -12.28
N ILE A 148 -13.29 8.68 -11.55
CA ILE A 148 -13.55 9.47 -10.36
C ILE A 148 -13.08 8.75 -9.10
N GLU A 149 -12.32 9.46 -8.27
CA GLU A 149 -11.86 8.97 -6.98
C GLU A 149 -13.01 8.99 -5.96
N LEU A 150 -13.14 7.91 -5.19
CA LEU A 150 -14.01 7.79 -4.03
C LEU A 150 -13.19 7.46 -2.80
N LYS A 151 -13.53 8.08 -1.67
CA LYS A 151 -12.90 7.85 -0.37
C LYS A 151 -13.92 7.27 0.59
N ALA A 152 -13.77 6.00 0.92
CA ALA A 152 -14.69 5.27 1.78
C ALA A 152 -14.08 4.97 3.16
N LYS A 153 -14.91 5.05 4.20
CA LYS A 153 -14.61 4.55 5.54
C LYS A 153 -15.61 3.46 5.90
N ALA A 154 -15.13 2.32 6.35
CA ALA A 154 -15.97 1.20 6.79
C ALA A 154 -15.80 0.93 8.28
N ARG A 155 -16.85 0.43 8.92
CA ARG A 155 -16.88 -0.14 10.26
C ARG A 155 -17.11 -1.62 10.15
N VAL A 156 -16.18 -2.40 10.69
CA VAL A 156 -16.25 -3.86 10.68
C VAL A 156 -16.62 -4.32 12.07
N THR A 157 -17.75 -4.99 12.20
CA THR A 157 -18.16 -5.64 13.45
C THR A 157 -17.59 -7.04 13.45
N VAL A 158 -16.69 -7.32 14.39
CA VAL A 158 -16.00 -8.60 14.51
C VAL A 158 -16.29 -9.29 15.84
N ARG A 159 -16.30 -10.62 15.81
CA ARG A 159 -16.39 -11.49 16.98
C ARG A 159 -15.15 -12.36 17.01
N THR A 160 -14.61 -12.65 18.19
CA THR A 160 -13.46 -13.57 18.29
C THR A 160 -13.85 -15.00 17.92
N ASN A 161 -13.04 -15.63 17.05
CA ASN A 161 -13.11 -17.05 16.77
C ASN A 161 -12.12 -17.77 17.69
N ILE A 162 -12.64 -18.45 18.71
CA ILE A 162 -11.82 -19.08 19.77
C ILE A 162 -10.92 -20.17 19.21
N ASP A 163 -11.39 -20.95 18.23
CA ASP A 163 -10.62 -22.06 17.65
C ASP A 163 -9.40 -21.58 16.85
N GLN A 164 -9.51 -20.40 16.22
CA GLN A 164 -8.47 -19.82 15.38
C GLN A 164 -7.70 -18.68 16.05
N LEU A 165 -7.91 -18.46 17.35
CA LEU A 165 -7.26 -17.39 18.09
C LEU A 165 -5.74 -17.58 18.22
N VAL A 166 -5.29 -18.83 18.32
CA VAL A 166 -3.86 -19.19 18.34
C VAL A 166 -3.37 -19.39 16.91
N GLY A 167 -2.45 -18.54 16.46
CA GLY A 167 -1.89 -18.58 15.10
C GLY A 167 -2.73 -17.87 14.03
N GLY A 168 -3.95 -17.42 14.35
CA GLY A 168 -4.76 -16.61 13.45
C GLY A 168 -4.25 -15.18 13.31
N ALA A 169 -4.55 -14.59 12.14
CA ALA A 169 -4.23 -13.19 11.85
C ALA A 169 -5.08 -12.21 12.68
N THR A 170 -4.52 -11.06 13.04
CA THR A 170 -5.12 -10.07 13.95
C THR A 170 -5.84 -8.93 13.20
N ASP A 171 -6.31 -7.94 13.96
CA ASP A 171 -7.02 -6.73 13.51
C ASP A 171 -6.36 -6.09 12.27
N GLU A 172 -5.02 -5.96 12.26
CA GLU A 172 -4.27 -5.35 11.15
C GLU A 172 -4.50 -6.07 9.81
N THR A 173 -4.54 -7.41 9.84
CA THR A 173 -4.76 -8.20 8.62
C THR A 173 -6.19 -8.08 8.14
N ILE A 174 -7.16 -8.01 9.06
CA ILE A 174 -8.56 -7.76 8.71
C ILE A 174 -8.71 -6.39 8.07
N ILE A 175 -8.09 -5.36 8.65
CA ILE A 175 -8.12 -3.99 8.11
C ILE A 175 -7.55 -3.96 6.69
N ALA A 176 -6.41 -4.61 6.45
CA ALA A 176 -5.79 -4.67 5.13
C ALA A 176 -6.66 -5.43 4.11
N ARG A 177 -7.22 -6.59 4.50
CA ARG A 177 -8.08 -7.42 3.63
C ARG A 177 -9.39 -6.74 3.29
N VAL A 178 -10.06 -6.14 4.28
CA VAL A 178 -11.28 -5.35 4.08
C VAL A 178 -10.98 -4.12 3.23
N GLY A 179 -9.89 -3.42 3.50
CA GLY A 179 -9.43 -2.29 2.68
C GLY A 179 -9.22 -2.68 1.22
N GLN A 180 -8.50 -3.78 0.96
CA GLN A 180 -8.32 -4.33 -0.39
C GLN A 180 -9.67 -4.71 -1.03
N GLY A 181 -10.58 -5.29 -0.25
CA GLY A 181 -11.94 -5.61 -0.68
C GLY A 181 -12.68 -4.36 -1.16
N ILE A 182 -12.66 -3.29 -0.36
CA ILE A 182 -13.30 -2.01 -0.66
C ILE A 182 -12.71 -1.39 -1.93
N VAL A 183 -11.38 -1.33 -2.05
CA VAL A 183 -10.70 -0.83 -3.26
C VAL A 183 -11.14 -1.61 -4.49
N SER A 184 -11.19 -2.94 -4.38
CA SER A 184 -11.61 -3.80 -5.48
C SER A 184 -13.08 -3.61 -5.85
N ALA A 185 -13.98 -3.41 -4.88
CA ALA A 185 -15.39 -3.18 -5.14
C ALA A 185 -15.63 -1.84 -5.85
N ILE A 186 -15.01 -0.77 -5.35
CA ILE A 186 -15.07 0.56 -5.97
C ILE A 186 -14.49 0.54 -7.39
N GLY A 187 -13.29 -0.05 -7.57
CA GLY A 187 -12.66 -0.15 -8.89
C GLY A 187 -13.40 -1.03 -9.89
N SER A 188 -14.26 -1.94 -9.43
CA SER A 188 -15.10 -2.76 -10.30
C SER A 188 -16.38 -2.06 -10.77
N SER A 189 -16.77 -0.97 -10.09
CA SER A 189 -18.00 -0.22 -10.36
C SER A 189 -17.87 0.60 -11.66
N GLU A 190 -18.94 0.65 -12.44
CA GLU A 190 -18.96 1.38 -13.72
C GLU A 190 -18.88 2.89 -13.52
N THR A 191 -19.61 3.42 -12.54
CA THR A 191 -19.62 4.84 -12.23
C THR A 191 -19.57 5.10 -10.72
N TYR A 192 -19.04 6.27 -10.34
CA TYR A 192 -19.02 6.71 -8.94
C TYR A 192 -20.43 6.88 -8.37
N LYS A 193 -21.42 7.20 -9.23
CA LYS A 193 -22.83 7.38 -8.83
C LYS A 193 -23.43 6.10 -8.31
N THR A 194 -23.16 4.97 -8.95
CA THR A 194 -23.66 3.65 -8.51
C THR A 194 -23.23 3.35 -7.08
N VAL A 195 -21.99 3.71 -6.72
CA VAL A 195 -21.44 3.52 -5.38
C VAL A 195 -22.10 4.44 -4.35
N LEU A 196 -22.39 5.70 -4.73
CA LEU A 196 -23.08 6.65 -3.86
C LEU A 196 -24.56 6.33 -3.66
N GLU A 197 -25.21 5.79 -4.68
CA GLU A 197 -26.61 5.37 -4.62
C GLU A 197 -26.80 4.18 -3.67
N ASN A 198 -25.88 3.20 -3.70
CA ASN A 198 -25.95 1.99 -2.89
C ASN A 198 -24.58 1.60 -2.30
N PRO A 199 -24.12 2.24 -1.21
CA PRO A 199 -22.85 1.91 -0.57
C PRO A 199 -22.82 0.48 0.00
N ASP A 200 -23.98 -0.11 0.29
CA ASP A 200 -24.10 -1.49 0.77
C ASP A 200 -23.69 -2.55 -0.28
N ASP A 201 -23.62 -2.20 -1.56
CA ASP A 201 -23.08 -3.12 -2.57
C ASP A 201 -21.60 -3.39 -2.35
N ILE A 202 -20.85 -2.41 -1.83
CA ILE A 202 -19.46 -2.61 -1.43
C ILE A 202 -19.38 -3.66 -0.33
N SER A 203 -20.16 -3.51 0.75
CA SER A 203 -20.08 -4.43 1.89
C SER A 203 -20.43 -5.85 1.50
N ARG A 204 -21.47 -6.06 0.67
CA ARG A 204 -21.83 -7.38 0.13
C ARG A 204 -20.72 -7.99 -0.73
N ALA A 205 -20.15 -7.21 -1.65
CA ALA A 205 -19.06 -7.67 -2.51
C ALA A 205 -17.82 -8.06 -1.69
N VAL A 206 -17.54 -7.32 -0.62
CA VAL A 206 -16.40 -7.56 0.28
C VAL A 206 -16.62 -8.79 1.17
N LEU A 207 -17.81 -8.95 1.76
CA LEU A 207 -18.17 -10.12 2.57
C LEU A 207 -18.15 -11.42 1.77
N SER A 208 -18.54 -11.38 0.49
CA SER A 208 -18.57 -12.58 -0.38
C SER A 208 -17.21 -13.25 -0.59
N LYS A 209 -16.11 -12.54 -0.34
CA LYS A 209 -14.74 -13.03 -0.55
C LYS A 209 -14.17 -13.85 0.62
N GLY A 210 -14.89 -14.00 1.74
CA GLY A 210 -14.45 -14.82 2.87
C GLY A 210 -13.17 -14.31 3.54
N LEU A 211 -13.16 -13.02 3.90
CA LEU A 211 -11.96 -12.30 4.38
C LEU A 211 -11.48 -12.75 5.77
N ASP A 212 -12.36 -13.42 6.52
CA ASP A 212 -12.16 -13.95 7.87
C ASP A 212 -11.42 -15.30 7.90
N SER A 213 -11.20 -15.94 6.74
CA SER A 213 -10.48 -17.20 6.66
C SER A 213 -9.04 -17.10 7.21
N GLY A 214 -8.75 -17.89 8.25
CA GLY A 214 -7.44 -17.93 8.91
C GLY A 214 -7.15 -16.71 9.79
N THR A 215 -8.19 -15.99 10.22
CA THR A 215 -8.06 -14.86 11.16
C THR A 215 -8.56 -15.26 12.54
N ALA A 216 -8.11 -14.52 13.56
CA ALA A 216 -8.55 -14.71 14.94
C ALA A 216 -10.00 -14.22 15.18
N TYR A 217 -10.65 -13.66 14.15
CA TYR A 217 -11.99 -13.12 14.25
C TYR A 217 -12.90 -13.66 13.14
N ALA A 218 -14.19 -13.71 13.44
CA ALA A 218 -15.25 -13.85 12.45
C ALA A 218 -15.85 -12.47 12.20
N ILE A 219 -16.05 -12.13 10.92
CA ILE A 219 -16.67 -10.87 10.53
C ILE A 219 -18.19 -11.05 10.55
N LEU A 220 -18.91 -10.25 11.34
CA LEU A 220 -20.38 -10.29 11.38
C LEU A 220 -20.98 -9.36 10.33
N SER A 221 -20.50 -8.11 10.30
CA SER A 221 -20.95 -7.10 9.35
C SER A 221 -19.80 -6.20 8.95
N ILE A 222 -19.92 -5.66 7.74
CA ILE A 222 -19.10 -4.56 7.24
C ILE A 222 -20.08 -3.48 6.85
N ASP A 223 -20.02 -2.35 7.54
CA ASP A 223 -20.92 -1.22 7.34
C ASP A 223 -20.12 -0.05 6.79
N ILE A 224 -20.56 0.56 5.68
CA ILE A 224 -19.89 1.74 5.14
C ILE A 224 -20.33 2.96 5.95
N ALA A 225 -19.41 3.54 6.72
CA ALA A 225 -19.68 4.67 7.60
C ALA A 225 -19.75 6.00 6.83
N ASP A 226 -18.93 6.15 5.79
CA ASP A 226 -18.81 7.40 5.05
C ASP A 226 -18.21 7.18 3.65
N VAL A 227 -18.67 7.93 2.65
CA VAL A 227 -18.17 7.90 1.26
C VAL A 227 -18.11 9.32 0.71
N ASP A 228 -16.91 9.82 0.44
CA ASP A 228 -16.71 11.11 -0.22
C ASP A 228 -16.31 10.94 -1.68
N VAL A 229 -16.69 11.91 -2.50
CA VAL A 229 -16.15 12.08 -3.84
C VAL A 229 -14.85 12.88 -3.77
N GLY A 230 -13.80 12.34 -4.37
CA GLY A 230 -12.47 12.93 -4.47
C GLY A 230 -12.26 13.66 -5.80
N LYS A 231 -11.05 13.52 -6.35
CA LYS A 231 -10.66 14.14 -7.61
C LYS A 231 -11.13 13.34 -8.83
N ASN A 232 -11.28 14.02 -9.96
CA ASN A 232 -11.46 13.37 -11.25
C ASN A 232 -10.09 13.01 -11.85
N VAL A 233 -9.56 11.86 -11.44
CA VAL A 233 -8.25 11.36 -11.89
C VAL A 233 -8.26 11.09 -13.39
N GLY A 234 -9.40 10.70 -13.96
CA GLY A 234 -9.55 10.51 -15.41
C GLY A 234 -9.27 11.79 -16.20
N ALA A 235 -9.89 12.91 -15.80
CA ALA A 235 -9.67 14.20 -16.46
C ALA A 235 -8.24 14.74 -16.28
N ASP A 236 -7.65 14.51 -15.11
CA ASP A 236 -6.25 14.89 -14.84
C ASP A 236 -5.29 14.10 -15.75
N LEU A 237 -5.48 12.77 -15.85
CA LEU A 237 -4.68 11.91 -16.74
C LEU A 237 -4.87 12.26 -18.22
N GLU A 238 -6.08 12.60 -18.66
CA GLU A 238 -6.34 13.05 -20.03
C GLU A 238 -5.64 14.38 -20.34
N THR A 239 -5.62 15.30 -19.36
CA THR A 239 -4.92 16.58 -19.49
C THR A 239 -3.41 16.37 -19.60
N ASP A 240 -2.84 15.54 -18.73
CA ASP A 240 -1.42 15.19 -18.75
C ASP A 240 -1.01 14.51 -20.06
N GLN A 241 -1.85 13.61 -20.57
CA GLN A 241 -1.64 12.95 -21.85
C GLN A 241 -1.68 13.96 -23.02
N ALA A 242 -2.66 14.86 -23.03
CA ALA A 242 -2.76 15.90 -24.05
C ALA A 242 -1.56 16.87 -24.01
N GLU A 243 -1.04 17.20 -22.83
CA GLU A 243 0.15 18.04 -22.68
C GLU A 243 1.41 17.32 -23.20
N ALA A 244 1.55 16.03 -22.91
CA ALA A 244 2.62 15.21 -23.45
C ALA A 244 2.57 15.13 -24.98
N ASP A 245 1.38 14.89 -25.56
CA ASP A 245 1.18 14.84 -27.01
C ASP A 245 1.48 16.19 -27.67
N LYS A 246 1.08 17.30 -27.05
CA LYS A 246 1.42 18.66 -27.50
C LYS A 246 2.93 18.88 -27.52
N LYS A 247 3.66 18.46 -26.48
CA LYS A 247 5.14 18.58 -26.43
C LYS A 247 5.80 17.76 -27.54
N VAL A 248 5.34 16.54 -27.79
CA VAL A 248 5.84 15.70 -28.90
C VAL A 248 5.55 16.32 -30.26
N ALA A 249 4.34 16.86 -30.46
CA ALA A 249 3.96 17.53 -31.69
C ALA A 249 4.81 18.79 -31.94
N GLN A 250 5.05 19.60 -30.89
CA GLN A 250 5.92 20.77 -30.96
C GLN A 250 7.36 20.39 -31.30
N ALA A 251 7.92 19.37 -30.64
CA ALA A 251 9.27 18.87 -30.93
C ALA A 251 9.40 18.35 -32.38
N LYS A 252 8.39 17.64 -32.89
CA LYS A 252 8.36 17.20 -34.30
C LYS A 252 8.27 18.37 -35.27
N ALA A 253 7.47 19.40 -34.96
CA ALA A 253 7.35 20.60 -35.79
C ALA A 253 8.66 21.40 -35.81
N GLU A 254 9.33 21.54 -34.67
CA GLU A 254 10.64 22.17 -34.57
C GLU A 254 11.71 21.38 -35.31
N GLY A 255 11.74 20.05 -35.17
CA GLY A 255 12.62 19.18 -35.94
C GLY A 255 12.42 19.30 -37.45
N ARG A 256 11.16 19.38 -37.92
CA ARG A 256 10.84 19.63 -39.35
C ARG A 256 11.32 21.00 -39.81
N ARG A 257 11.15 22.05 -39.00
CA ARG A 257 11.66 23.38 -39.31
C ARG A 257 13.18 23.38 -39.41
N ALA A 258 13.87 22.75 -38.46
CA ALA A 258 15.32 22.63 -38.46
C ALA A 258 15.82 21.88 -39.72
N MET A 259 15.18 20.77 -40.09
CA MET A 259 15.50 20.04 -41.32
C MET A 259 15.25 20.86 -42.59
N ALA A 260 14.15 21.62 -42.65
CA ALA A 260 13.86 22.49 -43.80
C ALA A 260 14.91 23.60 -43.95
N VAL A 261 15.33 24.22 -42.85
CA VAL A 261 16.41 25.22 -42.85
C VAL A 261 17.73 24.57 -43.27
N ALA A 262 18.06 23.39 -42.75
CA ALA A 262 19.26 22.66 -43.16
C ALA A 262 19.24 22.33 -44.67
N ALA A 263 18.10 21.89 -45.20
CA ALA A 263 17.94 21.64 -46.64
C ALA A 263 18.08 22.93 -47.48
N GLU A 264 17.55 24.06 -47.01
CA GLU A 264 17.73 25.35 -47.67
C GLU A 264 19.21 25.76 -47.72
N GLN A 265 19.95 25.57 -46.62
CA GLN A 265 21.38 25.84 -46.55
C GLN A 265 22.19 24.89 -47.45
N GLU A 266 21.87 23.60 -47.46
CA GLU A 266 22.48 22.64 -48.41
C GLU A 266 22.25 23.06 -49.87
N MET A 267 21.03 23.51 -50.22
CA MET A 267 20.72 23.96 -51.56
C MET A 267 21.49 25.23 -51.92
N LYS A 268 21.61 26.19 -50.99
CA LYS A 268 22.47 27.37 -51.18
C LYS A 268 23.93 26.98 -51.42
N ALA A 269 24.46 26.05 -50.63
CA ALA A 269 25.82 25.54 -50.80
C ALA A 269 25.99 24.85 -52.18
N ARG A 270 25.04 24.03 -52.62
CA ARG A 270 25.06 23.42 -53.97
C ARG A 270 25.00 24.46 -55.08
N VAL A 271 24.18 25.51 -54.95
CA VAL A 271 24.14 26.60 -55.93
C VAL A 271 25.49 27.31 -56.00
N GLN A 272 26.14 27.55 -54.87
CA GLN A 272 27.49 28.13 -54.84
C GLN A 272 28.53 27.20 -55.48
N GLU A 273 28.49 25.90 -55.19
CA GLU A 273 29.39 24.90 -55.80
C GLU A 273 29.20 24.85 -57.32
N MET A 274 27.96 24.82 -57.80
CA MET A 274 27.66 24.81 -59.24
C MET A 274 28.08 26.12 -59.91
N ARG A 275 27.88 27.27 -59.25
CA ARG A 275 28.41 28.56 -59.75
C ARG A 275 29.93 28.54 -59.84
N ALA A 276 30.63 27.98 -58.87
CA ALA A 276 32.08 27.83 -58.92
C ALA A 276 32.52 26.97 -60.12
N LYS A 277 31.81 25.87 -60.41
CA LYS A 277 32.06 25.04 -61.60
C LYS A 277 31.82 25.78 -62.92
N VAL A 278 30.76 26.61 -63.00
CA VAL A 278 30.52 27.45 -64.18
C VAL A 278 31.66 28.44 -64.37
N ILE A 279 32.11 29.11 -63.30
CA ILE A 279 33.24 30.05 -63.35
C ILE A 279 34.52 29.32 -63.77
N GLU A 280 34.76 28.10 -63.27
CA GLU A 280 35.92 27.29 -63.65
C GLU A 280 35.89 26.96 -65.16
N ALA A 281 34.74 26.53 -65.69
CA ALA A 281 34.56 26.26 -67.11
C ALA A 281 34.66 27.55 -67.97
N GLU A 282 34.08 28.66 -67.53
CA GLU A 282 34.22 29.95 -68.20
C GLU A 282 35.68 30.43 -68.23
N ALA A 283 36.45 30.16 -67.18
CA ALA A 283 37.88 30.48 -67.12
C ALA A 283 38.73 29.66 -68.11
N GLU A 284 38.24 28.52 -68.59
CA GLU A 284 38.89 27.78 -69.68
C GLU A 284 38.78 28.51 -71.02
N VAL A 285 37.72 29.30 -71.24
CA VAL A 285 37.51 30.01 -72.52
C VAL A 285 38.62 31.05 -72.79
N PRO A 286 39.00 31.95 -71.85
CA PRO A 286 40.16 32.83 -72.03
C PRO A 286 41.47 32.06 -72.19
N LYS A 287 41.67 30.94 -71.49
CA LYS A 287 42.89 30.11 -71.62
C LYS A 287 42.98 29.49 -73.02
N ALA A 288 41.86 28.97 -73.54
CA ALA A 288 41.76 28.43 -74.88
C ALA A 288 41.93 29.52 -75.95
N MET A 289 41.34 30.70 -75.76
CA MET A 289 41.57 31.86 -76.64
C MET A 289 43.05 32.27 -76.63
N ALA A 290 43.69 32.35 -75.47
CA ALA A 290 45.13 32.64 -75.35
C ALA A 290 46.01 31.55 -75.98
N HIS A 291 45.55 30.30 -76.05
CA HIS A 291 46.20 29.22 -76.79
C HIS A 291 46.04 29.43 -78.30
N ALA A 292 44.82 29.73 -78.77
CA ALA A 292 44.53 30.01 -80.19
C ALA A 292 45.30 31.22 -80.73
N PHE A 293 45.49 32.27 -79.93
CA PHE A 293 46.38 33.40 -80.27
C PHE A 293 47.85 32.99 -80.40
N ARG A 294 48.35 32.09 -79.53
CA ARG A 294 49.73 31.60 -79.59
C ARG A 294 50.00 30.69 -80.79
N GLU A 295 49.03 29.86 -81.15
CA GLU A 295 49.12 28.95 -82.30
C GLU A 295 48.85 29.64 -83.64
N GLY A 296 48.46 30.93 -83.63
CA GLY A 296 48.20 31.72 -84.83
C GLY A 296 46.83 31.47 -85.49
N ASN A 297 45.93 30.76 -84.80
CA ASN A 297 44.60 30.41 -85.29
C ASN A 297 43.56 31.55 -85.11
N LEU A 298 43.87 32.57 -84.31
CA LEU A 298 43.01 33.75 -84.09
C LEU A 298 43.84 35.05 -84.22
N GLY A 299 43.40 35.96 -85.11
CA GLY A 299 44.09 37.23 -85.36
C GLY A 299 43.59 38.40 -84.50
N ILE A 300 44.42 39.44 -84.35
CA ILE A 300 44.09 40.65 -83.57
C ILE A 300 42.82 41.33 -84.11
N MET A 301 42.64 41.40 -85.44
CA MET A 301 41.45 41.99 -86.07
C MET A 301 40.16 41.20 -85.83
N ASP A 302 40.25 39.90 -85.57
CA ASP A 302 39.08 39.06 -85.29
C ASP A 302 38.63 39.18 -83.83
N TYR A 303 39.58 39.40 -82.90
CA TYR A 303 39.28 39.73 -81.51
C TYR A 303 38.58 41.09 -81.37
N TYR A 304 39.08 42.12 -82.05
CA TYR A 304 38.43 43.43 -82.06
C TYR A 304 37.01 43.37 -82.65
N ARG A 305 36.80 42.56 -83.70
CA ARG A 305 35.44 42.33 -84.23
C ARG A 305 34.54 41.61 -83.23
N MET A 306 35.02 40.57 -82.55
CA MET A 306 34.28 39.88 -81.50
C MET A 306 33.88 40.84 -80.37
N GLN A 307 34.82 41.68 -79.90
CA GLN A 307 34.57 42.65 -78.84
C GLN A 307 33.55 43.72 -79.24
N ASN A 308 33.58 44.18 -80.49
CA ASN A 308 32.57 45.10 -81.02
C ASN A 308 31.18 44.46 -81.08
N ILE A 309 31.08 43.22 -81.57
CA ILE A 309 29.79 42.49 -81.62
C ILE A 309 29.25 42.22 -80.21
N GLN A 310 30.11 41.86 -79.25
CA GLN A 310 29.72 41.70 -77.85
C GLN A 310 29.20 43.03 -77.25
N SER A 311 29.86 44.14 -77.57
CA SER A 311 29.45 45.48 -77.10
C SER A 311 28.10 45.91 -77.68
N ASP A 312 27.88 45.68 -78.98
CA ASP A 312 26.60 45.93 -79.64
C ASP A 312 25.48 45.03 -79.10
N THR A 313 25.79 43.76 -78.81
CA THR A 313 24.84 42.81 -78.22
C THR A 313 24.49 43.21 -76.78
N GLY A 314 25.48 43.64 -75.98
CA GLY A 314 25.26 44.16 -74.63
C GLY A 314 24.41 45.43 -74.62
N MET A 315 24.62 46.35 -75.57
CA MET A 315 23.74 47.52 -75.74
C MET A 315 22.30 47.09 -76.09
N ARG A 316 22.11 46.10 -76.98
CA ARG A 316 20.76 45.60 -77.33
C ARG A 316 20.06 44.89 -76.18
N GLN A 317 20.76 44.08 -75.39
CA GLN A 317 20.21 43.40 -74.21
C GLN A 317 19.82 44.41 -73.13
N SER A 318 20.67 45.39 -72.84
CA SER A 318 20.35 46.43 -71.84
C SER A 318 19.15 47.30 -72.26
N ILE A 319 18.96 47.56 -73.56
CA ILE A 319 17.74 48.20 -74.07
C ILE A 319 16.51 47.29 -73.89
N SER A 320 16.62 45.99 -74.20
CA SER A 320 15.51 45.04 -74.01
C SER A 320 15.12 44.84 -72.54
N ASP A 321 16.10 44.82 -71.62
CA ASP A 321 15.87 44.71 -70.17
C ASP A 321 15.24 45.99 -69.58
N MET A 322 15.48 47.16 -70.21
CA MET A 322 14.79 48.40 -69.86
C MET A 322 13.33 48.38 -70.31
N ASP A 323 13.05 47.91 -71.53
CA ASP A 323 11.69 47.74 -72.05
C ASP A 323 10.87 46.71 -71.22
N GLU A 324 11.47 45.60 -70.78
CA GLU A 324 10.78 44.62 -69.90
C GLU A 324 10.45 45.17 -68.50
N LYS A 325 11.27 46.09 -67.97
CA LYS A 325 10.99 46.73 -66.67
C LYS A 325 9.94 47.82 -66.75
N GLU A 326 9.85 48.56 -67.85
CA GLU A 326 8.75 49.51 -68.08
C GLU A 326 7.40 48.79 -68.25
N ASN A 327 7.37 47.62 -68.90
CA ASN A 327 6.13 46.87 -69.15
C ASN A 327 5.57 46.13 -67.91
N LYS A 328 6.38 45.94 -66.85
CA LYS A 328 5.93 45.35 -65.56
C LYS A 328 5.43 46.39 -64.54
N GLY A 329 5.48 47.68 -64.89
CA GLY A 329 5.00 48.78 -64.03
C GLY A 329 3.51 49.08 -64.13
N ASP A 330 2.76 48.45 -65.04
CA ASP A 330 1.34 48.78 -65.31
C ASP A 330 0.39 47.57 -65.16
N SER A 331 0.59 46.77 -64.12
CA SER A 331 -0.39 45.78 -63.66
C SER A 331 -0.85 46.17 -62.25
N PRO A 332 -2.15 46.45 -62.01
CA PRO A 332 -2.64 46.72 -60.67
C PRO A 332 -2.51 45.46 -59.81
N GLU A 333 -1.90 45.59 -58.64
CA GLU A 333 -1.95 44.59 -57.57
C GLU A 333 -3.42 44.38 -57.16
N GLU A 334 -4.00 43.21 -57.48
CA GLU A 334 -5.19 42.70 -56.77
C GLU A 334 -4.73 41.88 -55.57
N SER A 335 -5.05 42.42 -54.38
CA SER A 335 -5.37 41.78 -53.09
C SER A 335 -4.65 40.50 -52.66
#